data_AF-A0A3R7U5R0-F1
#
_entry.id   AF-A0A3R7U5R0-F1
#
_cell.length_a   1.000
_cell.length_b   1.000
_cell.length_c   1.000
_cell.angle_alpha   90.00
_cell.angle_beta   90.00
_cell.angle_gamma   90.00
#
_symmetry.space_group_name_H-M   'P 1'
#
loop_
_entity.id
_entity.type
_entity.pdbx_description
1 polymer ?
#
loop_
_entity_poly.entity_id
_entity_poly.type
_entity_poly.pdbx_seq_one_letter_code
_entity_poly.pdbx_strand_id
1 'polypeptide(L)'
;MNQWLDSVRGQAPAKSLTSKALNYTQAQWSHLIRYLDNGRIEADNNHCENAIRPFVLGRKAWLFADTPAGATASARLYSLIETAKANGLEPYIYLRRVFEELPAAIAADDDDAITRLLPWNVAATDA
;
A
#
# COMPACT_ATOMS: atom_id res chain seq x y z
N MET A 1 1.15 -17.69 -22.32
CA MET A 1 1.37 -17.93 -20.88
C MET A 1 0.12 -18.50 -20.20
N ASN A 2 -1.05 -17.86 -20.26
CA ASN A 2 -2.29 -18.41 -19.67
C ASN A 2 -2.66 -19.80 -20.21
N GLN A 3 -2.61 -19.98 -21.54
CA GLN A 3 -2.86 -21.27 -22.20
C GLN A 3 -1.90 -22.38 -21.73
N TRP A 4 -0.66 -22.02 -21.37
CA TRP A 4 0.30 -22.98 -20.81
C TRP A 4 -0.05 -23.32 -19.35
N LEU A 5 -0.52 -22.34 -18.57
CA LEU A 5 -0.94 -22.58 -17.19
C LEU A 5 -2.11 -23.56 -17.13
N ASP A 6 -3.07 -23.42 -18.04
CA ASP A 6 -4.21 -24.34 -18.18
C ASP A 6 -3.76 -25.75 -18.57
N SER A 7 -2.76 -25.89 -19.44
CA SER A 7 -2.27 -27.21 -19.88
C SER A 7 -1.50 -27.96 -18.79
N VAL A 8 -0.84 -27.25 -17.88
CA VAL A 8 -0.03 -27.86 -16.79
C VAL A 8 -0.88 -28.14 -15.54
N ARG A 9 -1.98 -27.40 -15.31
CA ARG A 9 -2.87 -27.63 -14.16
C ARG A 9 -3.42 -29.05 -14.07
N GLY A 10 -3.76 -29.66 -15.20
CA GLY A 10 -4.26 -31.03 -15.26
C GLY A 10 -3.22 -32.12 -15.01
N GLN A 11 -1.92 -31.77 -15.02
CA GLN A 11 -0.82 -32.72 -14.87
C GLN A 11 -0.35 -32.85 -13.42
N ALA A 12 -0.63 -31.85 -12.57
CA ALA A 12 -0.23 -31.87 -11.17
C ALA A 12 -1.17 -32.78 -10.35
N PRO A 13 -0.64 -33.61 -9.43
CA PRO A 13 -1.47 -34.42 -8.54
C PRO A 13 -2.47 -33.56 -7.75
N ALA A 14 -3.71 -34.01 -7.68
CA ALA A 14 -4.76 -33.35 -6.91
C ALA A 14 -4.32 -33.20 -5.45
N LYS A 15 -4.47 -31.99 -4.89
CA LYS A 15 -4.06 -31.60 -3.52
C LYS A 15 -2.55 -31.44 -3.26
N SER A 16 -1.69 -31.52 -4.28
CA SER A 16 -0.27 -31.15 -4.10
C SER A 16 -0.10 -29.63 -3.88
N LEU A 17 1.02 -29.23 -3.25
CA LEU A 17 1.40 -27.81 -3.12
C LEU A 17 1.48 -27.13 -4.50
N THR A 18 2.00 -27.84 -5.50
CA THR A 18 2.06 -27.38 -6.88
C THR A 18 0.66 -27.15 -7.46
N SER A 19 -0.27 -28.11 -7.30
CA SER A 19 -1.66 -27.93 -7.75
C SER A 19 -2.33 -26.74 -7.07
N LYS A 20 -2.09 -26.53 -5.76
CA LYS A 20 -2.58 -25.36 -5.02
C LYS A 20 -2.02 -24.05 -5.58
N ALA A 21 -0.72 -23.98 -5.84
CA ALA A 21 -0.07 -22.81 -6.43
C ALA A 21 -0.62 -22.51 -7.83
N LEU A 22 -0.71 -23.50 -8.72
CA LEU A 22 -1.24 -23.33 -10.08
C LEU A 22 -2.69 -22.84 -10.08
N ASN A 23 -3.54 -23.41 -9.21
CA ASN A 23 -4.93 -22.96 -9.06
C ASN A 23 -5.01 -21.53 -8.53
N TYR A 24 -4.14 -21.16 -7.58
CA TYR A 24 -4.07 -19.80 -7.05
C TYR A 24 -3.63 -18.80 -8.13
N THR A 25 -2.56 -19.10 -8.87
CA THR A 25 -2.10 -18.27 -9.99
C THR A 25 -3.20 -18.07 -11.04
N GLN A 26 -3.94 -19.12 -11.38
CA GLN A 26 -5.06 -19.01 -12.31
C GLN A 26 -6.15 -18.06 -11.79
N ALA A 27 -6.54 -18.22 -10.53
CA ALA A 27 -7.56 -17.37 -9.91
C ALA A 27 -7.12 -15.89 -9.84
N GLN A 28 -5.82 -15.62 -9.79
CA GLN A 28 -5.25 -14.28 -9.76
C GLN A 28 -4.83 -13.75 -11.15
N TRP A 29 -5.07 -14.49 -12.23
CA TRP A 29 -4.55 -14.16 -13.56
C TRP A 29 -4.96 -12.75 -14.02
N SER A 30 -6.22 -12.36 -13.81
CA SER A 30 -6.73 -11.02 -14.17
C SER A 30 -5.97 -9.89 -13.47
N HIS A 31 -5.53 -10.10 -12.23
CA HIS A 31 -4.74 -9.12 -11.48
C HIS A 31 -3.27 -9.12 -11.95
N LEU A 32 -2.70 -10.30 -12.20
CA LEU A 32 -1.30 -10.45 -12.62
C LEU A 32 -1.01 -9.78 -13.97
N ILE A 33 -1.98 -9.74 -14.89
CA ILE A 33 -1.78 -9.13 -16.21
C ILE A 33 -2.14 -7.64 -16.24
N ARG A 34 -2.59 -7.03 -15.13
CA ARG A 34 -3.12 -5.66 -15.13
C ARG A 34 -2.09 -4.62 -15.58
N TYR A 35 -0.81 -4.88 -15.39
CA TYR A 35 0.28 -4.02 -15.87
C TYR A 35 0.33 -3.92 -17.41
N LEU A 36 -0.21 -4.91 -18.14
CA LEU A 36 -0.32 -4.86 -19.60
C LEU A 36 -1.33 -3.81 -20.06
N ASP A 37 -2.34 -3.50 -19.24
CA ASP A 37 -3.35 -2.49 -19.56
C ASP A 37 -2.86 -1.06 -19.28
N ASN A 38 -1.90 -0.89 -18.37
CA ASN A 38 -1.37 0.41 -17.98
C ASN A 38 0.11 0.30 -17.63
N GLY A 39 0.98 0.80 -18.53
CA GLY A 39 2.43 0.77 -18.38
C GLY A 39 2.99 1.61 -17.22
N ARG A 40 2.15 2.35 -16.49
CA ARG A 40 2.55 2.99 -15.21
C ARG A 40 2.56 2.02 -14.04
N ILE A 41 1.95 0.85 -14.19
CA ILE A 41 1.91 -0.20 -13.16
C ILE A 41 3.11 -1.11 -13.39
N GLU A 42 3.89 -1.34 -12.34
CA GLU A 42 5.01 -2.28 -12.37
C GLU A 42 4.50 -3.73 -12.44
N ALA A 43 5.26 -4.61 -13.10
CA ALA A 43 4.89 -6.02 -13.20
C ALA A 43 5.04 -6.78 -11.88
N ASP A 44 5.83 -6.23 -10.95
CA ASP A 44 6.04 -6.75 -9.61
C ASP A 44 5.57 -5.75 -8.54
N ASN A 45 5.45 -6.22 -7.31
CA ASN A 45 5.00 -5.45 -6.16
C ASN A 45 6.15 -5.11 -5.20
N ASN A 46 7.42 -5.20 -5.64
CA ASN A 46 8.57 -5.06 -4.75
C ASN A 46 8.58 -3.70 -4.02
N HIS A 47 8.17 -2.63 -4.70
CA HIS A 47 8.09 -1.31 -4.09
C HIS A 47 7.13 -1.31 -2.89
N CYS A 48 5.93 -1.85 -3.06
CA CYS A 48 4.94 -1.99 -1.99
C CYS A 48 5.42 -2.90 -0.85
N GLU A 49 6.07 -4.03 -1.18
CA GLU A 49 6.61 -4.94 -0.18
C GLU A 49 7.76 -4.30 0.63
N ASN A 50 8.62 -3.53 -0.03
CA ASN A 50 9.68 -2.78 0.60
C ASN A 50 9.11 -1.69 1.53
N ALA A 51 8.07 -0.98 1.11
CA ALA A 51 7.41 0.06 1.90
C ALA A 51 6.75 -0.49 3.17
N ILE A 52 6.13 -1.68 3.11
CA ILE A 52 5.48 -2.29 4.29
C ILE A 52 6.47 -3.03 5.21
N ARG A 53 7.65 -3.43 4.72
CA ARG A 53 8.61 -4.23 5.48
C ARG A 53 9.04 -3.58 6.81
N PRO A 54 9.37 -2.28 6.91
CA PRO A 54 9.70 -1.64 8.18
C PRO A 54 8.59 -1.79 9.24
N PHE A 55 7.33 -1.66 8.84
CA PHE A 55 6.18 -1.86 9.72
C PHE A 55 6.09 -3.32 10.21
N VAL A 56 6.25 -4.29 9.30
CA VAL A 56 6.21 -5.73 9.62
C VAL A 56 7.33 -6.15 10.57
N LEU A 57 8.51 -5.53 10.44
CA LEU A 57 9.63 -5.75 11.36
C LEU A 57 9.40 -5.03 12.70
N GLY A 58 8.94 -3.78 12.67
CA GLY A 58 8.70 -2.95 13.84
C GLY A 58 7.63 -3.53 14.78
N ARG A 59 6.52 -4.03 14.25
CA ARG A 59 5.43 -4.61 15.07
C ARG A 59 5.87 -5.79 15.95
N LYS A 60 6.95 -6.50 15.59
CA LYS A 60 7.51 -7.57 16.44
C LYS A 60 8.23 -7.02 17.68
N ALA A 61 8.69 -5.76 17.63
CA ALA A 61 9.42 -5.08 18.70
C ALA A 61 8.53 -4.12 19.52
N TRP A 62 7.34 -3.76 19.03
CA TRP A 62 6.42 -2.88 19.74
C TRP A 62 5.61 -3.66 20.78
N LEU A 63 6.11 -3.66 22.02
CA LEU A 63 5.34 -4.11 23.18
C LEU A 63 4.00 -3.33 23.18
N PHE A 64 2.88 -4.05 23.33
CA PHE A 64 1.50 -3.52 23.35
C PHE A 64 0.82 -3.22 21.99
N ALA A 65 1.43 -3.54 20.85
CA ALA A 65 0.80 -3.48 19.53
C ALA A 65 -0.04 -4.74 19.19
N ASP A 66 -1.00 -5.10 20.04
CA ASP A 66 -1.73 -6.39 19.96
C ASP A 66 -3.25 -6.26 19.74
N THR A 67 -3.75 -5.06 19.46
CA THR A 67 -5.19 -4.85 19.24
C THR A 67 -5.50 -4.64 17.76
N PRO A 68 -6.64 -5.15 17.23
CA PRO A 68 -7.10 -4.85 15.87
C PRO A 68 -7.26 -3.34 15.61
N ALA A 69 -7.68 -2.59 16.63
CA ALA A 69 -7.78 -1.13 16.57
C ALA A 69 -6.40 -0.47 16.39
N GLY A 70 -5.40 -0.88 17.17
CA GLY A 70 -4.02 -0.40 17.05
C GLY A 70 -3.38 -0.76 15.71
N ALA A 71 -3.65 -1.96 15.19
CA ALA A 71 -3.21 -2.37 13.85
C ALA A 71 -3.83 -1.48 12.76
N THR A 72 -5.12 -1.18 12.86
CA THR A 72 -5.83 -0.31 11.91
C THR A 72 -5.31 1.13 11.97
N ALA A 73 -5.13 1.68 13.17
CA ALA A 73 -4.60 3.03 13.35
C ALA A 73 -3.18 3.14 12.79
N SER A 74 -2.33 2.15 13.07
CA SER A 74 -0.97 2.13 12.55
C SER A 74 -0.95 2.00 11.03
N ALA A 75 -1.77 1.12 10.44
CA ALA A 75 -1.87 0.99 9.00
C ALA A 75 -2.26 2.32 8.33
N ARG A 76 -3.20 3.09 8.90
CA ARG A 76 -3.56 4.42 8.38
C ARG A 76 -2.38 5.39 8.41
N LEU A 77 -1.67 5.46 9.53
CA LEU A 77 -0.52 6.36 9.70
C LEU A 77 0.63 6.01 8.76
N TYR A 78 1.01 4.73 8.69
CA TYR A 78 2.08 4.28 7.80
C TYR A 78 1.72 4.46 6.33
N SER A 79 0.46 4.19 5.94
CA SER A 79 0.00 4.48 4.58
C SER A 79 0.14 5.97 4.24
N LEU A 80 -0.20 6.88 5.18
CA LEU A 80 -0.04 8.31 4.97
C LEU A 80 1.44 8.70 4.80
N ILE A 81 2.32 8.16 5.64
CA ILE A 81 3.77 8.40 5.58
C ILE A 81 4.36 7.89 4.26
N GLU A 82 4.06 6.65 3.86
CA GLU A 82 4.57 6.09 2.61
C GLU A 82 4.00 6.82 1.38
N THR A 83 2.76 7.32 1.46
CA THR A 83 2.18 8.16 0.41
C THR A 83 2.91 9.52 0.33
N ALA A 84 3.27 10.13 1.46
CA ALA A 84 4.07 11.36 1.48
C ALA A 84 5.44 11.16 0.82
N LYS A 85 6.15 10.07 1.17
CA LYS A 85 7.42 9.70 0.52
C LYS A 85 7.26 9.46 -0.97
N ALA A 86 6.19 8.79 -1.39
CA ALA A 86 5.91 8.53 -2.81
C ALA A 86 5.65 9.83 -3.61
N ASN A 87 5.22 10.91 -2.94
CA ASN A 87 5.07 12.25 -3.52
C ASN A 87 6.33 13.12 -3.34
N GLY A 88 7.44 12.56 -2.87
CA GLY A 88 8.70 13.27 -2.69
C GLY A 88 8.75 14.19 -1.47
N LEU A 89 7.82 14.04 -0.53
CA LEU A 89 7.77 14.84 0.69
C LEU A 89 8.61 14.21 1.81
N GLU A 90 9.27 15.05 2.61
CA GLU A 90 9.87 14.62 3.87
C GLU A 90 8.72 14.36 4.89
N PRO A 91 8.58 13.13 5.44
CA PRO A 91 7.43 12.77 6.26
C PRO A 91 7.24 13.60 7.52
N TYR A 92 8.32 13.98 8.21
CA TYR A 92 8.21 14.76 9.44
C TYR A 92 7.65 16.15 9.17
N ILE A 93 8.16 16.86 8.16
CA ILE A 93 7.68 18.19 7.79
C ILE A 93 6.25 18.14 7.28
N TYR A 94 5.93 17.15 6.44
CA TYR A 94 4.56 16.93 5.98
C TYR A 94 3.59 16.72 7.14
N LEU A 95 3.89 15.80 8.06
CA LEU A 95 3.03 15.54 9.22
C LEU A 95 2.90 16.75 10.14
N ARG A 96 3.98 17.50 10.33
CA ARG A 96 3.95 18.74 11.12
C ARG A 96 2.95 19.73 10.53
N ARG A 97 3.02 19.97 9.21
CA ARG A 97 2.09 20.85 8.50
C ARG A 97 0.64 20.38 8.63
N VAL A 98 0.39 19.08 8.44
CA VAL A 98 -0.93 18.49 8.65
C VAL A 98 -1.42 18.76 10.08
N PHE A 99 -0.60 18.53 11.10
CA PHE A 99 -1.04 18.74 12.49
C PHE A 99 -1.22 20.22 12.85
N GLU A 100 -0.51 21.14 12.21
CA GLU A 100 -0.65 22.58 12.41
C GLU A 100 -1.91 23.14 11.72
N GLU A 101 -2.23 22.71 10.49
CA GLU A 101 -3.31 23.27 9.67
C GLU A 101 -4.65 22.52 9.78
N LEU A 102 -4.63 21.21 10.00
CA LEU A 102 -5.84 20.37 10.00
C LEU A 102 -6.89 20.78 11.05
N PRO A 103 -6.54 21.15 12.29
CA PRO A 103 -7.54 21.57 13.28
C PRO A 103 -8.36 22.78 12.82
N ALA A 104 -7.71 23.74 12.14
CA ALA A 104 -8.38 24.92 11.61
C ALA A 104 -9.32 24.56 10.44
N ALA A 105 -8.88 23.68 9.54
CA ALA A 105 -9.69 23.18 8.43
C ALA A 105 -10.95 22.45 8.92
N ILE A 106 -10.81 21.58 9.93
CA ILE A 106 -11.94 20.86 10.54
C ILE A 106 -12.89 21.83 11.25
N ALA A 107 -12.36 22.79 12.01
CA ALA A 107 -13.19 23.76 12.73
C ALA A 107 -13.99 24.65 11.76
N ALA A 108 -13.47 24.89 10.56
CA ALA A 108 -14.13 25.63 9.50
C ALA A 108 -15.07 24.79 8.63
N ASP A 109 -15.12 23.45 8.83
CA ASP A 109 -15.84 22.51 7.94
C ASP A 109 -15.43 22.68 6.46
N ASP A 110 -14.14 22.96 6.22
CA ASP A 110 -13.58 23.28 4.91
C ASP A 110 -12.90 22.06 4.29
N ASP A 111 -13.67 21.31 3.50
CA ASP A 111 -13.19 20.14 2.74
C ASP A 111 -12.08 20.48 1.74
N ASP A 112 -12.06 21.70 1.19
CA ASP A 112 -11.00 22.12 0.27
C ASP A 112 -9.69 22.33 1.04
N ALA A 113 -9.74 22.89 2.25
CA ALA A 113 -8.58 23.02 3.12
C ALA A 113 -8.02 21.64 3.52
N ILE A 114 -8.88 20.67 3.84
CA ILE A 114 -8.45 19.28 4.09
C ILE A 114 -7.82 18.68 2.82
N THR A 115 -8.42 18.91 1.66
CA THR A 115 -7.92 18.40 0.38
C THR A 115 -6.53 18.96 0.05
N ARG A 116 -6.25 20.23 0.36
CA ARG A 116 -4.91 20.84 0.19
C ARG A 116 -3.82 20.17 1.04
N LEU A 117 -4.19 19.56 2.17
CA LEU A 117 -3.27 18.84 3.05
C LEU A 117 -2.96 17.41 2.57
N LEU A 118 -3.58 16.93 1.48
CA LEU A 118 -3.29 15.61 0.93
C LEU A 118 -1.88 15.55 0.31
N PRO A 119 -1.16 14.42 0.40
CA PRO A 119 0.25 14.35 0.00
C PRO A 119 0.55 14.75 -1.45
N TRP A 120 -0.39 14.55 -2.37
CA TRP A 120 -0.24 14.90 -3.80
C TRP A 120 -0.58 16.36 -4.12
N ASN A 121 -1.07 17.12 -3.13
CA ASN A 121 -1.41 18.54 -3.27
C ASN A 121 -0.41 19.47 -2.57
N VAL A 122 0.50 18.91 -1.75
CA VAL A 122 1.55 19.67 -1.07
C VAL A 122 2.80 19.74 -1.96
N ALA A 123 3.32 20.96 -2.16
CA ALA A 123 4.56 21.15 -2.89
C ALA A 123 5.77 20.68 -2.06
N ALA A 124 6.69 19.94 -2.69
CA ALA A 124 7.92 19.47 -2.05
C ALA A 124 8.88 20.60 -1.64
N THR A 125 8.67 21.82 -2.13
CA THR A 125 9.46 23.01 -1.79
C THR A 125 9.03 23.67 -0.47
N ASP A 126 7.85 23.30 0.03
CA ASP A 126 7.32 23.78 1.32
C ASP A 126 7.67 22.82 2.48
N ALA A 127 8.51 21.81 2.21
CA ALA A 127 8.96 20.78 3.16
C ALA A 127 10.45 20.95 3.51
#